data_AF-A0AAF0ZLL4-F1
#
_entry.id   AF-A0AAF0ZLL4-F1
#
_cell.length_a   1.000
_cell.length_b   1.000
_cell.length_c   1.000
_cell.angle_alpha   90.00
_cell.angle_beta   90.00
_cell.angle_gamma   90.00
#
_symmetry.space_group_name_H-M   'P 1'
#
loop_
_entity.id
_entity.type
_entity.pdbx_description
1 polymer ?
#
loop_
_entity_poly.entity_id
_entity_poly.type
_entity_poly.pdbx_seq_one_letter_code
_entity_poly.pdbx_strand_id
1 'polypeptide(L)'
;SQPQTWTGKIIWRVKIPHKVACFSWLLAREVVLTQDKLMRRGVNLCSRCFLCGKEAETISHLFLHCSWTDQLWKIFYNDSENDIEP
;
A
#
# COMPACT_ATOMS: atom_id res chain seq x y z
N SER A 1 -21.49 5.38 -0.63
CA SER A 1 -20.62 6.53 -0.98
C SER A 1 -19.68 6.11 -2.08
N GLN A 2 -19.76 6.72 -3.26
CA GLN A 2 -18.96 6.32 -4.44
C GLN A 2 -17.46 6.56 -4.18
N PRO A 3 -16.54 5.61 -4.45
CA PRO A 3 -15.12 5.87 -4.32
C PRO A 3 -14.63 6.72 -5.49
N GLN A 4 -13.94 7.81 -5.16
CA GLN A 4 -13.47 8.86 -6.06
C GLN A 4 -12.71 8.27 -7.27
N THR A 5 -13.23 8.49 -8.49
CA THR A 5 -12.77 7.92 -9.77
C THR A 5 -11.45 8.52 -10.30
N TRP A 6 -10.67 9.19 -9.47
CA TRP A 6 -9.48 9.97 -9.85
C TRP A 6 -8.18 9.15 -9.92
N THR A 7 -8.12 7.99 -9.27
CA THR A 7 -6.88 7.22 -9.07
C THR A 7 -6.35 6.56 -10.34
N GLY A 8 -7.23 6.03 -11.20
CA GLY A 8 -6.80 5.30 -12.40
C GLY A 8 -6.00 6.17 -13.37
N LYS A 9 -6.48 7.37 -13.67
CA LYS A 9 -5.79 8.29 -14.59
C LYS A 9 -4.42 8.70 -14.08
N ILE A 10 -4.25 8.84 -12.76
CA ILE A 10 -2.95 9.18 -12.17
C ILE A 10 -1.98 8.00 -12.34
N ILE A 11 -2.39 6.80 -11.91
CA ILE A 11 -1.53 5.60 -11.91
C ILE A 11 -0.95 5.30 -13.30
N TRP A 12 -1.74 5.42 -14.35
CA TRP A 12 -1.31 5.11 -15.72
C TRP A 12 -0.54 6.24 -16.42
N ARG A 13 -0.54 7.46 -15.88
CA ARG A 13 0.18 8.61 -16.46
C ARG A 13 1.63 8.73 -15.97
N VAL A 14 1.96 8.16 -14.81
CA VAL A 14 3.32 8.23 -14.28
C VAL A 14 4.23 7.26 -15.03
N LYS A 15 5.47 7.68 -15.31
CA LYS A 15 6.51 6.83 -15.89
C LYS A 15 7.05 5.85 -14.82
N ILE A 16 6.29 4.79 -14.55
CA ILE A 16 6.68 3.69 -13.66
C ILE A 16 6.63 2.35 -14.42
N PRO A 17 7.37 1.33 -13.94
CA PRO A 17 7.22 -0.01 -14.49
C PRO A 17 5.76 -0.48 -14.42
N HIS A 18 5.27 -1.11 -15.49
CA HIS A 18 3.88 -1.55 -15.61
C HIS A 18 3.40 -2.41 -14.44
N LYS A 19 4.27 -3.27 -13.89
CA LYS A 19 3.97 -4.10 -12.72
C LYS A 19 3.60 -3.26 -11.48
N VAL A 20 4.28 -2.13 -11.29
CA VAL A 20 4.00 -1.19 -10.19
C VAL A 20 2.66 -0.49 -10.43
N ALA A 21 2.38 -0.06 -11.65
CA ALA A 21 1.09 0.56 -12.00
C ALA A 21 -0.09 -0.41 -11.76
N CYS A 22 0.01 -1.66 -12.24
CA CYS A 22 -0.99 -2.69 -11.98
C CYS A 22 -1.19 -2.92 -10.49
N PHE A 23 -0.10 -3.02 -9.72
CA PHE A 23 -0.17 -3.22 -8.29
C PHE A 23 -0.87 -2.04 -7.58
N SER A 24 -0.47 -0.81 -7.89
CA SER A 24 -1.10 0.41 -7.35
C SER A 24 -2.59 0.50 -7.69
N TRP A 25 -2.99 0.04 -8.88
CA TRP A 25 -4.41 -0.02 -9.27
C TRP A 25 -5.19 -1.04 -8.43
N LEU A 26 -4.64 -2.22 -8.19
CA LEU A 26 -5.25 -3.23 -7.31
C LEU A 26 -5.32 -2.73 -5.86
N LEU A 27 -4.30 -1.98 -5.43
CA LEU A 27 -4.22 -1.38 -4.10
C LEU A 27 -5.32 -0.34 -3.90
N ALA A 28 -5.44 0.61 -4.85
CA ALA A 28 -6.45 1.66 -4.83
C ALA A 28 -7.89 1.14 -4.86
N ARG A 29 -8.10 -0.06 -5.40
CA ARG A 29 -9.42 -0.73 -5.44
C ARG A 29 -9.69 -1.60 -4.22
N GLU A 30 -8.76 -1.65 -3.26
CA GLU A 30 -8.83 -2.54 -2.11
C GLU A 30 -9.08 -4.00 -2.54
N VAL A 31 -8.37 -4.50 -3.56
CA VAL A 31 -8.48 -5.91 -4.00
C VAL A 31 -7.17 -6.69 -3.92
N VAL A 32 -6.08 -6.08 -3.46
CA VAL A 32 -4.82 -6.79 -3.14
C VAL A 32 -5.09 -7.91 -2.14
N LEU A 33 -4.45 -9.06 -2.35
CA LEU A 33 -4.51 -10.22 -1.49
C LEU A 33 -3.77 -9.93 -0.17
N THR A 34 -4.53 -9.73 0.89
CA THR A 34 -4.07 -9.61 2.27
C THR A 34 -4.67 -10.74 3.10
N GLN A 35 -4.03 -11.08 4.22
CA GLN A 35 -4.53 -12.15 5.09
C GLN A 35 -5.97 -11.89 5.58
N ASP A 36 -6.35 -10.64 5.87
CA ASP A 36 -7.75 -10.32 6.23
C ASP A 36 -8.74 -10.70 5.13
N LYS A 37 -8.38 -10.56 3.85
CA LYS A 37 -9.24 -10.94 2.72
C LYS A 37 -9.27 -12.43 2.46
N LEU A 38 -8.16 -13.14 2.73
CA LEU A 38 -8.14 -14.59 2.71
C LEU A 38 -9.08 -15.16 3.78
N MET A 39 -9.08 -14.60 4.98
CA MET A 39 -10.02 -14.99 6.04
C MET A 39 -11.47 -14.76 5.63
N ARG A 40 -11.80 -13.61 5.01
CA ARG A 40 -13.14 -13.34 4.47
C ARG A 40 -13.58 -14.33 3.37
N ARG A 41 -12.63 -14.99 2.70
CA ARG A 41 -12.89 -16.04 1.71
C ARG A 41 -12.96 -17.45 2.32
N GLY A 42 -12.90 -17.57 3.64
CA GLY A 42 -13.01 -18.85 4.36
C GLY A 42 -11.67 -19.55 4.60
N VAL A 43 -10.53 -18.91 4.32
CA VAL A 43 -9.23 -19.49 4.67
C VAL A 43 -8.98 -19.33 6.16
N ASN A 44 -8.82 -20.45 6.87
CA ASN A 44 -8.53 -20.43 8.30
C ASN A 44 -7.05 -20.10 8.54
N LEU A 45 -6.77 -18.87 8.97
CA LEU A 45 -5.44 -18.39 9.36
C LEU A 45 -5.57 -17.33 10.46
N CYS A 46 -4.47 -17.09 11.18
CA CYS A 46 -4.36 -15.99 12.13
C CYS A 46 -3.78 -14.77 11.40
N SER A 47 -4.59 -13.73 11.16
CA SER A 47 -4.11 -12.53 10.46
C SER A 47 -3.11 -11.78 11.33
N ARG A 48 -1.89 -11.60 10.82
CA ARG A 48 -0.80 -10.86 11.43
C ARG A 48 0.08 -10.27 10.33
N CYS A 49 0.30 -8.96 10.40
CA CYS A 49 1.13 -8.21 9.48
C CYS A 49 2.52 -8.82 9.38
N PHE A 50 2.92 -9.19 8.15
CA PHE A 50 4.23 -9.80 7.90
C PHE A 50 5.40 -8.92 8.31
N LEU A 51 5.25 -7.59 8.26
CA LEU A 51 6.32 -6.64 8.56
C LEU A 51 6.50 -6.42 10.07
N CYS A 52 5.46 -5.98 10.78
CA CYS A 52 5.57 -5.64 12.20
C CYS A 52 5.31 -6.82 13.12
N GLY A 53 4.61 -7.85 12.66
CA GLY A 53 4.22 -9.00 13.47
C GLY A 53 3.28 -8.67 14.63
N LYS A 54 2.63 -7.50 14.68
CA LYS A 54 1.83 -7.04 15.84
C LYS A 54 0.34 -6.97 15.54
N GLU A 55 -0.04 -6.23 14.50
CA GLU A 55 -1.44 -6.00 14.12
C GLU A 55 -1.88 -6.97 13.02
N ALA A 56 -3.20 -7.03 12.76
CA ALA A 56 -3.74 -7.78 11.62
C ALA A 56 -3.21 -7.23 10.28
N GLU A 57 -2.93 -8.13 9.33
CA GLU A 57 -2.52 -7.71 7.99
C GLU A 57 -3.73 -7.24 7.19
N THR A 58 -3.86 -5.92 7.07
CA THR A 58 -4.80 -5.23 6.19
C THR A 58 -4.04 -4.39 5.17
N ILE A 59 -4.68 -3.99 4.07
CA ILE A 59 -4.06 -3.08 3.09
C ILE A 59 -3.59 -1.79 3.76
N SER A 60 -4.47 -1.15 4.54
CA SER A 60 -4.15 0.12 5.18
C SER A 60 -2.99 -0.03 6.17
N HIS A 61 -3.00 -1.09 6.99
CA HIS A 61 -1.89 -1.33 7.89
C HIS A 61 -0.58 -1.60 7.13
N LEU A 62 -0.58 -2.53 6.16
CA LEU A 62 0.64 -2.92 5.45
C LEU A 62 1.30 -1.74 4.70
N PHE A 63 0.51 -0.85 4.10
CA PHE A 63 1.03 0.22 3.23
C PHE A 63 1.09 1.62 3.87
N LEU A 64 0.39 1.86 4.99
CA LEU A 64 0.32 3.20 5.60
C LEU A 64 0.63 3.21 7.09
N HIS A 65 0.14 2.24 7.87
CA HIS A 65 0.19 2.32 9.34
C HIS A 65 1.20 1.36 9.99
N CYS A 66 1.83 0.48 9.23
CA CYS A 66 2.86 -0.41 9.74
C CYS A 66 4.08 0.41 10.12
N SER A 67 4.68 0.12 11.29
CA SER A 67 5.87 0.82 11.78
C SER A 67 7.06 0.76 10.81
N TRP A 68 7.21 -0.34 10.08
CA TRP A 68 8.25 -0.48 9.04
C TRP A 68 7.93 0.39 7.83
N THR A 69 6.68 0.41 7.42
CA THR A 69 6.24 1.21 6.27
C THR A 69 6.30 2.71 6.57
N ASP A 70 5.95 3.12 7.78
CA ASP A 70 6.11 4.50 8.26
C ASP A 70 7.59 4.95 8.19
N GLN A 71 8.53 4.09 8.61
CA GLN A 71 9.96 4.37 8.47
C GLN A 71 10.38 4.52 7.01
N LEU A 72 9.90 3.63 6.12
CA LEU A 72 10.17 3.73 4.68
C LEU A 72 9.67 5.06 4.10
N TRP A 73 8.45 5.48 4.45
CA TRP A 73 7.92 6.76 4.00
C TRP A 73 8.76 7.94 4.47
N LYS A 74 9.20 7.92 5.74
CA LYS A 74 10.09 8.96 6.28
C LYS A 74 11.39 9.07 5.51
N ILE A 75 11.98 7.95 5.08
CA ILE A 75 13.18 7.97 4.24
C ILE A 75 12.89 8.71 2.92
N PHE A 76 11.82 8.36 2.21
CA PHE A 76 11.48 9.02 0.95
C PHE A 76 11.15 10.50 1.09
N TYR A 77 10.46 10.90 2.16
CA TYR A 77 10.17 12.31 2.41
C TYR A 77 11.44 13.10 2.73
N ASN A 78 12.33 12.54 3.57
CA ASN A 78 13.59 13.19 3.91
C ASN A 78 14.54 13.27 2.70
N ASP A 79 14.55 12.25 1.83
CA ASP A 79 15.33 12.28 0.59
C ASP A 79 14.83 13.38 -0.36
N SER A 80 13.51 13.63 -0.40
CA SER A 80 12.94 14.69 -1.24
C SER A 80 13.25 16.12 -0.78
N GLU A 81 13.69 16.32 0.47
CA GLU A 81 14.14 17.62 0.99
C GLU A 81 15.60 17.92 0.63
N ASN A 82 16.43 16.90 0.41
CA ASN A 82 17.85 17.06 0.05
C ASN A 82 18.07 17.43 -1.43
N ASP A 83 17.04 17.30 -2.28
CA ASP A 83 17.07 17.72 -3.69
C ASP A 83 16.69 19.21 -3.89
N ILE A 84 16.48 19.97 -2.80
CA ILE A 84 16.00 21.38 -2.85
C ILE A 84 17.11 22.41 -2.54
N GLU A 85 18.33 22.02 -2.17
CA GLU A 85 19.44 22.99 -2.06
C GLU A 85 20.18 23.19 -3.40
N PRO A 86 20.40 24.44 -3.85
CA PRO A 86 21.20 24.77 -5.03
C PRO A 86 22.71 24.58 -4.82
#